data_AF-A0A6A6H252-F1
#
_entry.id   AF-A0A6A6H252-F1
#
_cell.length_a   1.000
_cell.length_b   1.000
_cell.length_c   1.000
_cell.angle_alpha   90.00
_cell.angle_beta   90.00
_cell.angle_gamma   90.00
#
_symmetry.space_group_name_H-M   'P 1'
#
loop_
_entity.id
_entity.type
_entity.pdbx_description
1 polymer ?
#
loop_
_entity_poly.entity_id
_entity_poly.type
_entity_poly.pdbx_seq_one_letter_code
_entity_poly.pdbx_strand_id
1 'polypeptide(L)'
;MGYILYGLSLACLIFATVLYLTRDHWTPYAPAVPYLTVEGPLPSFITRHLPLFSSTSSGTRPAYTRVPGGSFTDDISAGLSSSNFDLSPNLEAGDSRQGLDDEAKEAVKRIMTRRKCGFDEARVIWLRERMRRENVAEDGTPRDPKAVFFS
;
A
#
# COMPACT_ATOMS: atom_id res chain seq x y z
N MET A 1 -51.49 0.55 26.61
CA MET A 1 -50.81 0.67 25.30
C MET A 1 -49.29 0.84 25.42
N GLY A 2 -48.76 1.68 26.33
CA GLY A 2 -47.30 1.85 26.49
C GLY A 2 -46.53 0.59 26.94
N TYR A 3 -47.12 -0.25 27.79
CA TYR A 3 -46.48 -1.49 28.28
C TYR A 3 -46.11 -2.48 27.17
N ILE A 4 -46.84 -2.49 26.06
CA ILE A 4 -46.54 -3.35 24.90
C ILE A 4 -45.23 -2.89 24.24
N LEU A 5 -45.01 -1.58 24.12
CA LEU A 5 -43.79 -1.02 23.55
C LEU A 5 -42.58 -1.27 24.46
N TYR A 6 -42.73 -1.11 25.77
CA TYR A 6 -41.67 -1.43 26.74
C TYR A 6 -41.35 -2.92 26.80
N GLY A 7 -42.37 -3.78 26.69
CA GLY A 7 -42.18 -5.23 26.63
C GLY A 7 -41.43 -5.65 25.36
N LEU A 8 -41.75 -5.05 24.22
CA LEU A 8 -41.09 -5.34 22.94
C LEU A 8 -39.63 -4.86 22.95
N SER A 9 -39.37 -3.64 23.45
CA SER A 9 -37.99 -3.13 23.54
C SER A 9 -37.13 -3.96 24.49
N LEU A 10 -37.68 -4.36 25.64
CA LEU A 10 -36.99 -5.22 26.60
C LEU A 10 -36.74 -6.61 26.04
N ALA A 11 -37.71 -7.21 25.34
CA ALA A 11 -37.52 -8.50 24.65
C ALA A 11 -36.45 -8.41 23.56
N CYS A 12 -36.43 -7.34 22.78
CA CYS A 12 -35.41 -7.09 21.75
C CYS A 12 -34.00 -6.98 22.37
N LEU A 13 -33.86 -6.26 23.49
CA LEU A 13 -32.59 -6.10 24.20
C LEU A 13 -32.09 -7.44 24.77
N ILE A 14 -32.99 -8.22 25.38
CA ILE A 14 -32.65 -9.56 25.87
C ILE A 14 -32.21 -10.46 24.72
N PHE A 15 -32.96 -10.49 23.61
CA PHE A 15 -32.61 -11.30 22.45
C PHE A 15 -31.25 -10.90 21.85
N ALA A 16 -31.00 -9.60 21.68
CA ALA A 16 -29.71 -9.09 21.22
C ALA A 16 -28.56 -9.49 22.17
N THR A 17 -28.79 -9.42 23.47
CA THR A 17 -27.80 -9.81 24.49
C THR A 17 -27.50 -11.31 24.42
N VAL A 18 -28.52 -12.14 24.28
CA VAL A 18 -28.36 -13.60 24.12
C VAL A 18 -27.61 -13.93 22.82
N LEU A 19 -27.94 -13.28 21.69
CA LEU A 19 -27.19 -13.46 20.43
C LEU A 19 -25.72 -13.06 20.58
N TYR A 20 -25.43 -11.97 21.30
CA TYR A 20 -24.06 -11.51 21.52
C TYR A 20 -23.26 -12.51 22.37
N LEU A 21 -23.86 -13.04 23.44
CA LEU A 21 -23.21 -14.02 24.30
C LEU A 21 -23.02 -15.37 23.59
N THR A 22 -23.92 -15.73 22.68
CA THR A 22 -23.85 -16.99 21.91
C THR A 22 -23.09 -16.85 20.59
N ARG A 23 -22.45 -15.70 20.33
CA ARG A 23 -21.81 -15.38 19.04
C ARG A 23 -20.88 -16.47 18.53
N ASP A 24 -20.05 -17.05 19.39
CA ASP A 24 -19.02 -18.00 18.98
C ASP A 24 -19.62 -19.33 18.47
N HIS A 25 -20.88 -19.61 18.82
CA HIS A 25 -21.58 -20.81 18.35
C HIS A 25 -22.20 -20.64 16.96
N TRP A 26 -22.67 -19.44 16.61
CA TRP A 26 -23.38 -19.20 15.34
C TRP A 26 -22.56 -18.48 14.28
N THR A 27 -21.49 -17.77 14.64
CA THR A 27 -20.60 -17.10 13.67
C THR A 27 -20.01 -18.01 12.61
N PRO A 28 -19.66 -19.30 12.88
CA PRO A 28 -19.11 -20.18 11.83
C PRO A 28 -20.14 -20.59 10.77
N TYR A 29 -21.43 -20.56 11.12
CA TYR A 29 -22.53 -20.89 10.20
C TYR A 29 -23.05 -19.67 9.44
N ALA A 30 -22.57 -18.46 9.76
CA ALA A 30 -22.96 -17.25 9.07
C ALA A 30 -22.35 -17.24 7.66
N PRO A 31 -23.12 -16.89 6.62
CA PRO A 31 -22.57 -16.77 5.28
C PRO A 31 -21.51 -15.68 5.25
N ALA A 32 -20.42 -15.90 4.49
CA ALA A 32 -19.43 -14.87 4.26
C ALA A 32 -20.12 -13.65 3.66
N VAL A 33 -20.08 -12.53 4.38
CA VAL A 33 -20.59 -11.28 3.88
C VAL A 33 -19.44 -10.68 3.07
N PRO A 34 -19.61 -10.46 1.74
CA PRO A 34 -18.65 -9.68 0.96
C PRO A 34 -18.41 -8.35 1.70
N TYR A 35 -17.30 -7.64 1.47
CA TYR A 35 -16.98 -6.33 2.08
C TYR A 35 -16.76 -6.28 3.62
N LEU A 36 -17.19 -7.28 4.41
CA LEU A 36 -16.89 -7.37 5.86
C LEU A 36 -15.91 -8.49 6.22
N THR A 37 -16.08 -9.67 5.61
CA THR A 37 -15.27 -10.86 5.94
C THR A 37 -14.41 -11.37 4.78
N VAL A 38 -14.67 -10.88 3.55
CA VAL A 38 -13.94 -11.24 2.33
C VAL A 38 -13.83 -10.01 1.43
N GLU A 39 -12.66 -9.78 0.82
CA GLU A 39 -12.47 -8.71 -0.16
C GLU A 39 -13.37 -8.95 -1.38
N GLY A 40 -14.33 -8.04 -1.61
CA GLY A 40 -15.26 -8.14 -2.73
C GLY A 40 -15.93 -6.78 -3.02
N PRO A 41 -16.34 -6.54 -4.28
CA PRO A 41 -16.99 -5.29 -4.65
C PRO A 41 -18.32 -5.14 -3.91
N LEU A 42 -18.57 -3.93 -3.38
CA LEU A 42 -19.84 -3.60 -2.74
C LEU A 42 -21.00 -3.84 -3.72
N PRO A 43 -22.07 -4.51 -3.31
CA PRO A 43 -23.20 -4.73 -4.18
C PRO A 43 -23.89 -3.40 -4.54
N SER A 44 -24.39 -3.33 -5.77
CA SER A 44 -24.87 -2.10 -6.42
C SER A 44 -26.09 -1.45 -5.75
N PHE A 45 -26.81 -2.18 -4.90
CA PHE A 45 -27.90 -1.61 -4.12
C PHE A 45 -27.36 -0.68 -3.03
N ILE A 46 -26.30 -1.05 -2.31
CA ILE A 46 -25.74 -0.22 -1.22
C ILE A 46 -25.22 1.11 -1.77
N THR A 47 -24.51 1.07 -2.90
CA THR A 47 -23.93 2.27 -3.53
C THR A 47 -24.97 3.22 -4.12
N ARG A 48 -26.21 2.75 -4.35
CA ARG A 48 -27.30 3.56 -4.91
C ARG A 48 -28.02 4.40 -3.86
N HIS A 49 -27.95 4.04 -2.58
CA HIS A 49 -28.83 4.61 -1.55
C HIS A 49 -28.13 5.52 -0.53
N LEU A 50 -26.82 5.75 -0.63
CA LEU A 50 -26.14 6.78 0.16
C LEU A 50 -26.04 8.09 -0.65
N PRO A 51 -26.82 9.13 -0.31
CA PRO A 51 -26.77 10.42 -0.98
C PRO A 51 -25.81 11.39 -0.28
N LEU A 52 -24.74 10.91 0.35
CA LEU A 52 -23.73 11.80 0.91
C LEU A 52 -22.73 12.14 -0.21
N PHE A 53 -23.06 13.22 -0.93
CA PHE A 53 -22.26 13.86 -1.97
C PHE A 53 -22.31 13.23 -3.38
N SER A 54 -23.49 13.29 -3.99
CA SER A 54 -23.63 13.24 -5.45
C SER A 54 -23.91 14.65 -5.99
N SER A 55 -22.84 15.39 -6.27
CA SER A 55 -22.91 16.66 -7.00
C SER A 55 -22.33 16.48 -8.40
N THR A 56 -23.25 16.38 -9.36
CA THR A 56 -23.24 16.90 -10.74
C THR A 56 -21.92 17.12 -11.50
N SER A 57 -21.97 16.65 -12.76
CA SER A 57 -21.12 16.92 -13.93
C SER A 57 -19.83 16.10 -14.07
N SER A 58 -19.77 15.32 -15.16
CA SER A 58 -18.57 14.75 -15.80
C SER A 58 -17.36 14.55 -14.90
N GLY A 59 -17.41 13.52 -14.06
CA GLY A 59 -16.37 13.30 -13.07
C GLY A 59 -16.36 11.84 -12.66
N THR A 60 -15.48 11.08 -13.31
CA THR A 60 -14.86 9.87 -12.77
C THR A 60 -14.77 9.98 -11.25
N ARG A 61 -15.61 9.23 -10.52
CA ARG A 61 -15.34 8.94 -9.11
C ARG A 61 -13.89 8.46 -9.09
N PRO A 62 -13.01 8.89 -8.17
CA PRO A 62 -11.74 8.21 -8.03
C PRO A 62 -12.06 6.80 -7.48
N ALA A 63 -12.47 5.89 -8.38
CA ALA A 63 -11.95 4.54 -8.37
C ALA A 63 -10.48 4.70 -8.05
N TYR A 64 -9.97 3.96 -7.06
CA TYR A 64 -8.56 4.02 -6.66
C TYR A 64 -7.70 4.20 -7.91
N THR A 65 -7.33 5.46 -8.19
CA THR A 65 -6.46 5.79 -9.29
C THR A 65 -5.14 5.47 -8.64
N ARG A 66 -4.65 4.26 -8.93
CA ARG A 66 -3.31 3.85 -8.56
C ARG A 66 -2.44 5.08 -8.78
N VAL A 67 -1.84 5.57 -7.69
CA VAL A 67 -1.01 6.78 -7.75
C VAL A 67 -0.11 6.58 -8.97
N PRO A 68 -0.16 7.48 -9.98
CA PRO A 68 0.68 7.34 -11.15
C PRO A 68 2.13 7.28 -10.65
N GLY A 69 2.68 6.08 -10.64
CA GLY A 69 3.86 5.71 -9.87
C GLY A 69 4.17 4.25 -10.19
N GLY A 70 5.43 3.97 -10.50
CA GLY A 70 5.84 2.69 -11.07
C GLY A 70 5.39 1.49 -10.23
N SER A 71 4.91 0.41 -10.85
CA SER A 71 4.78 -0.87 -10.15
C SER A 71 6.16 -1.50 -9.94
N PHE A 72 6.33 -2.31 -8.90
CA PHE A 72 7.42 -3.30 -8.85
C PHE A 72 7.47 -4.15 -10.13
N THR A 73 6.31 -4.45 -10.72
CA THR A 73 6.18 -5.13 -12.03
C THR A 73 6.88 -4.37 -13.16
N ASP A 74 6.69 -3.05 -13.20
CA ASP A 74 7.27 -2.20 -14.25
C ASP A 74 8.78 -2.09 -14.06
N ASP A 75 9.23 -1.99 -12.80
CA ASP A 75 10.65 -1.92 -12.44
C ASP A 75 11.39 -3.21 -12.83
N ILE A 76 10.78 -4.38 -12.59
CA ILE A 76 11.30 -5.68 -13.04
C ILE A 76 11.38 -5.73 -14.57
N SER A 77 10.31 -5.33 -15.26
CA SER A 77 10.29 -5.32 -16.73
C SER A 77 11.32 -4.36 -17.35
N ALA A 78 11.67 -3.30 -16.60
CA ALA A 78 12.70 -2.34 -16.98
C ALA A 78 14.13 -2.79 -16.64
N GLY A 79 14.31 -4.01 -16.10
CA GLY A 79 15.61 -4.55 -15.75
C GLY A 79 16.24 -3.94 -14.49
N LEU A 80 15.42 -3.39 -13.58
CA LEU A 80 15.87 -2.82 -12.30
C LEU A 80 15.91 -3.87 -11.16
N SER A 81 16.07 -5.14 -11.51
CA SER A 81 16.15 -6.27 -10.58
C SER A 81 17.36 -7.12 -10.91
N SER A 82 18.06 -7.62 -9.89
CA SER A 82 19.24 -8.49 -10.01
C SER A 82 19.28 -9.54 -8.90
N SER A 83 20.24 -10.45 -8.94
CA SER A 83 20.43 -11.45 -7.87
C SER A 83 20.66 -10.83 -6.48
N ASN A 84 21.28 -9.65 -6.43
CA ASN A 84 21.60 -8.94 -5.18
C ASN A 84 20.53 -7.91 -4.81
N PHE A 85 19.50 -7.74 -5.65
CA PHE A 85 18.40 -6.83 -5.43
C PHE A 85 17.18 -7.36 -6.17
N ASP A 86 16.50 -8.30 -5.51
CA ASP A 86 15.35 -9.00 -6.09
C ASP A 86 14.04 -8.33 -5.67
N LEU A 87 13.22 -8.00 -6.67
CA LEU A 87 11.89 -7.40 -6.50
C LEU A 87 10.76 -8.44 -6.58
N SER A 88 11.07 -9.70 -6.92
CA SER A 88 10.10 -10.79 -6.98
C SER A 88 9.31 -11.00 -5.66
N PRO A 89 9.90 -10.97 -4.45
CA PRO A 89 9.13 -11.19 -3.22
C PRO A 89 8.12 -10.07 -2.93
N ASN A 90 8.43 -8.83 -3.31
CA ASN A 90 7.49 -7.71 -3.17
C ASN A 90 6.29 -7.88 -4.11
N LEU A 91 6.55 -8.35 -5.34
CA LEU A 91 5.49 -8.62 -6.32
C LEU A 91 4.58 -9.77 -5.86
N GLU A 92 5.17 -10.86 -5.38
CA GLU A 92 4.43 -12.04 -4.90
C GLU A 92 3.64 -11.75 -3.63
N ALA A 93 4.18 -10.94 -2.72
CA ALA A 93 3.48 -10.51 -1.51
C ALA A 93 2.34 -9.50 -1.77
N GLY A 94 2.15 -9.07 -3.02
CA GLY A 94 1.15 -8.05 -3.37
C GLY A 94 1.44 -6.70 -2.71
N ASP A 95 2.72 -6.33 -2.56
CA ASP A 95 3.12 -5.10 -1.90
C ASP A 95 2.50 -3.87 -2.60
N SER A 96 1.73 -3.10 -1.83
CA SER A 96 0.96 -1.95 -2.31
C SER A 96 1.78 -0.65 -2.37
N ARG A 97 3.06 -0.67 -1.99
CA ARG A 97 3.96 0.48 -2.07
C ARG A 97 4.22 0.92 -3.52
N GLN A 98 4.65 2.18 -3.67
CA GLN A 98 4.96 2.82 -4.96
C GLN A 98 6.19 2.23 -5.70
N GLY A 99 6.85 1.21 -5.17
CA GLY A 99 8.06 0.66 -5.80
C GLY A 99 9.32 1.50 -5.56
N LEU A 100 10.23 1.51 -6.53
CA LEU A 100 11.47 2.27 -6.47
C LEU A 100 11.25 3.76 -6.70
N ASP A 101 12.15 4.58 -6.13
CA ASP A 101 12.18 6.02 -6.36
C ASP A 101 12.36 6.36 -7.85
N ASP A 102 11.51 7.26 -8.36
CA ASP A 102 11.44 7.61 -9.78
C ASP A 102 12.68 8.40 -10.23
N GLU A 103 13.21 9.30 -9.40
CA GLU A 103 14.40 10.07 -9.75
C GLU A 103 15.65 9.18 -9.78
N ALA A 104 15.81 8.32 -8.77
CA ALA A 104 16.90 7.37 -8.69
C ALA A 104 16.90 6.40 -9.86
N LYS A 105 15.75 5.81 -10.21
CA LYS A 105 15.69 4.79 -11.28
C LYS A 105 16.01 5.39 -12.65
N GLU A 106 15.58 6.61 -12.94
CA GLU A 106 15.95 7.30 -14.18
C GLU A 106 17.45 7.58 -14.25
N ALA A 107 18.07 7.99 -13.14
CA ALA A 107 19.50 8.22 -13.08
C ALA A 107 20.30 6.92 -13.28
N VAL A 108 19.86 5.81 -12.67
CA VAL A 108 20.48 4.50 -12.86
C VAL A 108 20.34 4.03 -14.32
N LYS A 109 19.14 4.11 -14.91
CA LYS A 109 18.91 3.78 -16.34
C LYS A 109 19.82 4.59 -17.27
N ARG A 110 20.05 5.86 -16.94
CA ARG A 110 20.96 6.75 -17.69
C ARG A 110 22.40 6.27 -17.60
N ILE A 111 22.86 5.85 -16.42
CA ILE A 111 24.21 5.31 -16.20
C ILE A 111 24.38 3.98 -16.95
N MET A 112 23.38 3.08 -16.88
CA MET A 112 23.37 1.81 -17.64
C MET A 112 23.55 2.08 -19.14
N THR A 113 22.78 3.01 -19.70
CA THR A 113 22.85 3.36 -21.13
C THR A 113 24.18 4.00 -21.51
N ARG A 114 24.70 4.93 -20.70
CA ARG A 114 25.93 5.68 -21.00
C ARG A 114 27.19 4.86 -20.83
N ARG A 115 27.28 4.06 -19.77
CA ARG A 115 28.48 3.27 -19.42
C ARG A 115 28.42 1.82 -19.91
N LYS A 116 27.28 1.40 -20.49
CA LYS A 116 27.05 0.02 -20.97
C LYS A 116 27.31 -1.03 -19.89
N CYS A 117 26.88 -0.73 -18.67
CA CYS A 117 27.01 -1.59 -17.50
C CYS A 117 25.65 -2.15 -17.05
N GLY A 118 25.69 -3.21 -16.24
CA GLY A 118 24.50 -3.81 -15.64
C GLY A 118 23.88 -2.96 -14.52
N PHE A 119 22.72 -3.39 -14.02
CA PHE A 119 21.96 -2.68 -12.99
C PHE A 119 22.76 -2.46 -11.69
N ASP A 120 23.43 -3.50 -11.18
CA ASP A 120 24.15 -3.40 -9.90
C ASP A 120 25.34 -2.44 -9.97
N GLU A 121 26.11 -2.49 -11.05
CA GLU A 121 27.23 -1.58 -11.26
C GLU A 121 26.73 -0.14 -11.40
N ALA A 122 25.68 0.07 -12.19
CA ALA A 122 25.07 1.39 -12.36
C ALA A 122 24.55 1.96 -11.04
N ARG A 123 23.93 1.12 -10.20
CA ARG A 123 23.42 1.51 -8.88
C ARG A 123 24.55 1.89 -7.92
N VAL A 124 25.66 1.16 -7.90
CA VAL A 124 26.84 1.51 -7.09
C VAL A 124 27.45 2.84 -7.53
N ILE A 125 27.56 3.06 -8.84
CA ILE A 125 28.08 4.32 -9.40
C ILE A 125 27.17 5.48 -9.01
N TRP A 126 25.86 5.32 -9.15
CA TRP A 126 24.88 6.35 -8.76
C TRP A 126 24.97 6.67 -7.27
N LEU A 127 25.04 5.64 -6.43
CA LEU A 127 25.10 5.80 -4.98
C LEU A 127 26.36 6.55 -4.54
N ARG A 128 27.53 6.16 -5.09
CA ARG A 128 28.81 6.84 -4.82
C ARG A 128 28.77 8.31 -5.23
N GLU A 129 28.21 8.62 -6.40
CA GLU A 129 28.09 10.01 -6.85
C GLU A 129 27.15 10.82 -5.95
N ARG A 130 26.02 10.21 -5.54
CA ARG A 130 25.09 10.83 -4.59
C ARG A 130 25.78 11.11 -3.25
N MET A 131 26.48 10.14 -2.67
CA MET A 131 27.23 10.32 -1.42
C MET A 131 28.26 11.44 -1.55
N ARG A 132 29.04 11.46 -2.63
CA ARG A 132 30.04 12.50 -2.89
C ARG A 132 29.42 13.89 -2.95
N ARG A 133 28.25 14.02 -3.60
CA ARG A 133 27.50 15.29 -3.70
C ARG A 133 27.01 15.77 -2.34
N GLU A 134 26.57 14.85 -1.48
CA GLU A 134 26.10 15.14 -0.12
C GLU A 134 27.24 15.24 0.92
N ASN A 135 28.50 15.42 0.49
CA ASN A 135 29.68 15.48 1.37
C ASN A 135 29.85 14.24 2.27
N VAL A 136 29.57 13.06 1.74
CA VAL A 136 29.85 11.77 2.40
C VAL A 136 31.01 11.09 1.66
N ALA A 137 31.96 10.54 2.41
CA ALA A 137 33.08 9.79 1.88
C ALA A 137 32.66 8.37 1.47
N GLU A 138 33.52 7.67 0.72
CA GLU A 138 33.21 6.34 0.19
C GLU A 138 33.07 5.27 1.29
N ASP A 139 33.71 5.50 2.43
CA ASP A 139 33.57 4.69 3.64
C ASP A 139 32.27 4.99 4.42
N GLY A 140 31.46 5.93 3.96
CA GLY A 140 30.23 6.37 4.61
C GLY A 140 30.43 7.42 5.70
N THR A 141 31.67 7.88 5.94
CA THR A 141 31.92 8.95 6.93
C THR A 141 31.52 10.32 6.37
N PRO A 142 30.90 11.21 7.17
CA PRO A 142 30.73 12.60 6.76
C PRO A 142 32.08 13.28 6.51
N ARG A 143 32.19 14.03 5.41
CA ARG A 143 33.36 14.88 5.10
C ARG A 143 33.31 16.25 5.77
N ASP A 144 32.31 16.47 6.63
CA ASP A 144 32.17 17.71 7.38
C ASP A 144 33.33 17.85 8.39
N PRO A 145 34.13 18.93 8.35
CA PRO A 145 35.19 19.16 9.33
C PRO A 145 34.68 19.27 10.78
N LYS A 146 33.38 19.47 11.00
CA LYS A 146 32.75 19.48 12.32
C LYS A 146 32.20 18.13 12.76
N ALA A 147 32.30 17.09 11.94
CA ALA A 147 31.85 15.76 12.31
C ALA A 147 32.68 15.23 13.50
N VAL A 148 32.00 14.88 14.59
CA VAL A 148 32.61 14.25 15.77
C VAL A 148 32.20 12.79 15.77
N PHE A 149 33.19 11.90 15.87
CA PHE A 149 33.00 10.46 15.95
C PHE A 149 33.29 9.98 17.37
N PHE A 150 32.52 9.00 17.85
CA PHE A 150 32.72 8.37 19.14
C PHE A 150 33.09 6.91 18.90
N SER A 151 34.20 6.46 19.46
CA SER A 151 34.72 5.08 19.38
C SER A 151 34.58 4.37 20.71
#